data_AF-A0A6P0DR94-F1
#
_entry.id   AF-A0A6P0DR94-F1
#
_cell.length_a   1.000
_cell.length_b   1.000
_cell.length_c   1.000
_cell.angle_alpha   90.00
_cell.angle_beta   90.00
_cell.angle_gamma   90.00
#
_symmetry.space_group_name_H-M   'P 1'
#
loop_
_entity.id
_entity.type
_entity.pdbx_description
1 polymer ?
#
loop_
_entity_poly.entity_id
_entity_poly.type
_entity_poly.pdbx_seq_one_letter_code
_entity_poly.pdbx_strand_id
1 'polypeptide(L)'
;MLRRLVAACRIVSLCVAVAFAAKSGVGNLDRGDTRLLISECKLHALLRTQCAYVLATAFHETGGLMMPVRETFATSDDQAIACLDSAWAKGKLPWVTSPYWRQGWFGRGYSQLTHENNYRTVSIKLGIDLVSFPAKALIPEIAAKVLVMGLKEGWFTVSAIFHAH
;
A
#
# COMPACT_ATOMS: atom_id res chain seq x y z
N MET A 1 20.95 -15.86 -4.46
CA MET A 1 19.86 -15.71 -3.45
C MET A 1 18.76 -14.72 -3.86
N LEU A 2 18.99 -13.83 -4.83
CA LEU A 2 17.99 -12.90 -5.39
C LEU A 2 16.80 -13.54 -6.17
N ARG A 3 16.83 -14.87 -6.38
CA ARG A 3 15.85 -15.59 -7.22
C ARG A 3 14.67 -16.19 -6.43
N ARG A 4 14.69 -16.20 -5.10
CA ARG A 4 13.61 -16.81 -4.28
C ARG A 4 12.56 -15.82 -3.78
N LEU A 5 12.88 -14.53 -3.66
CA LEU A 5 11.91 -13.46 -3.34
C LEU A 5 10.99 -13.09 -4.50
N VAL A 6 11.43 -13.33 -5.74
CA VAL A 6 10.62 -13.14 -6.95
C VAL A 6 9.51 -14.21 -7.06
N ALA A 7 9.67 -15.38 -6.43
CA ALA A 7 8.74 -16.50 -6.57
C ALA A 7 7.56 -16.46 -5.57
N ALA A 8 7.75 -15.96 -4.35
CA ALA A 8 6.66 -15.85 -3.38
C ALA A 8 5.68 -14.71 -3.70
N CYS A 9 6.16 -13.61 -4.31
CA CYS A 9 5.31 -12.48 -4.72
C CYS A 9 4.62 -12.71 -6.08
N ARG A 10 5.17 -13.56 -6.96
CA ARG A 10 4.58 -13.87 -8.28
C ARG A 10 3.41 -14.86 -8.25
N ILE A 11 3.30 -15.73 -7.24
CA ILE A 11 2.15 -16.63 -7.08
C ILE A 11 0.91 -15.88 -6.56
N VAL A 12 1.11 -14.76 -5.88
CA VAL A 12 0.04 -13.93 -5.29
C VAL A 12 -0.73 -13.16 -6.37
N SER A 13 -0.10 -12.79 -7.50
CA SER A 13 -0.69 -11.89 -8.49
C SER A 13 -1.90 -12.46 -9.26
N LEU A 14 -1.99 -13.77 -9.46
CA LEU A 14 -3.16 -14.41 -10.10
C LEU A 14 -4.21 -14.88 -9.07
N CYS A 15 -3.77 -15.30 -7.88
CA CYS A 15 -4.67 -15.74 -6.81
C CYS A 15 -5.40 -14.57 -6.12
N VAL A 16 -4.83 -13.37 -6.09
CA VAL A 16 -5.41 -12.20 -5.42
C VAL A 16 -6.67 -11.66 -6.13
N ALA A 17 -6.72 -11.71 -7.47
CA ALA A 17 -7.92 -11.38 -8.23
C ALA A 17 -9.06 -12.38 -7.97
N VAL A 18 -8.74 -13.68 -7.87
CA VAL A 18 -9.70 -14.75 -7.57
C VAL A 18 -10.18 -14.66 -6.12
N ALA A 19 -9.28 -14.36 -5.17
CA ALA A 19 -9.61 -14.20 -3.76
C ALA A 19 -10.48 -12.97 -3.49
N PHE A 20 -10.26 -11.85 -4.21
CA PHE A 20 -11.14 -10.68 -4.16
C PHE A 20 -12.56 -11.04 -4.61
N ALA A 21 -12.71 -11.71 -5.76
CA ALA A 21 -14.01 -12.15 -6.27
C ALA A 21 -14.72 -13.14 -5.33
N ALA A 22 -13.96 -14.05 -4.69
CA ALA A 22 -14.52 -15.07 -3.79
C ALA A 22 -14.90 -14.54 -2.40
N LYS A 23 -14.16 -13.56 -1.83
CA LYS A 23 -14.43 -13.03 -0.47
C LYS A 23 -15.36 -11.83 -0.41
N SER A 24 -15.45 -11.03 -1.45
CA SER A 24 -16.25 -9.79 -1.41
C SER A 24 -17.74 -10.02 -1.72
N GLY A 25 -18.09 -11.20 -2.27
CA GLY A 25 -19.33 -11.35 -3.03
C GLY A 25 -19.23 -10.49 -4.31
N VAL A 26 -19.52 -11.06 -5.47
CA VAL A 26 -19.48 -10.31 -6.72
C VAL A 26 -20.29 -9.00 -6.58
N GLY A 27 -19.62 -7.84 -6.67
CA GLY A 27 -20.27 -6.56 -6.90
C GLY A 27 -20.51 -5.62 -5.72
N ASN A 28 -20.00 -5.86 -4.51
CA ASN A 28 -20.10 -4.86 -3.44
C ASN A 28 -19.09 -3.71 -3.62
N LEU A 29 -19.45 -2.73 -4.44
CA LEU A 29 -18.67 -1.50 -4.67
C LEU A 29 -18.75 -0.53 -3.48
N ASP A 30 -19.56 -0.80 -2.47
CA ASP A 30 -19.77 0.07 -1.29
C ASP A 30 -18.86 -0.29 -0.12
N ARG A 31 -17.95 -1.25 -0.29
CA ARG A 31 -17.00 -1.64 0.74
C ARG A 31 -15.88 -0.61 0.87
N GLY A 32 -15.84 0.10 1.99
CA GLY A 32 -14.82 1.11 2.27
C GLY A 32 -14.70 2.12 1.11
N ASP A 33 -13.47 2.42 0.72
CA ASP A 33 -13.13 3.42 -0.29
C ASP A 33 -13.05 2.83 -1.72
N THR A 34 -13.74 1.72 -1.98
CA THR A 34 -13.74 1.05 -3.30
C THR A 34 -14.15 2.01 -4.44
N ARG A 35 -15.18 2.85 -4.24
CA ARG A 35 -15.62 3.83 -5.25
C ARG A 35 -14.61 4.95 -5.47
N LEU A 36 -13.90 5.37 -4.43
CA LEU A 36 -12.83 6.36 -4.52
C LEU A 36 -11.67 5.81 -5.36
N LEU A 37 -11.23 4.59 -5.09
CA LEU A 37 -10.17 3.94 -5.86
C LEU A 37 -10.53 3.75 -7.33
N ILE A 38 -11.79 3.35 -7.63
CA ILE A 38 -12.28 3.28 -9.02
C ILE A 38 -12.26 4.67 -9.68
N SER A 39 -12.71 5.71 -8.98
CA SER A 39 -12.73 7.07 -9.50
C SER A 39 -11.32 7.58 -9.80
N GLU A 40 -10.37 7.33 -8.90
CA GLU A 40 -8.96 7.68 -9.08
C GLU A 40 -8.33 6.89 -10.26
N CYS A 41 -8.63 5.60 -10.41
CA CYS A 41 -8.20 4.82 -11.57
C CYS A 41 -8.72 5.40 -12.89
N LYS A 42 -9.99 5.83 -12.93
CA LYS A 42 -10.60 6.46 -14.11
C LYS A 42 -9.95 7.80 -14.43
N LEU A 43 -9.72 8.63 -13.40
CA LEU A 43 -9.05 9.93 -13.54
C LEU A 43 -7.69 9.80 -14.23
N HIS A 44 -6.96 8.72 -13.92
CA HIS A 44 -5.65 8.43 -14.49
C HIS A 44 -5.67 7.48 -15.69
N ALA A 45 -6.83 7.23 -16.28
CA ALA A 45 -7.03 6.40 -17.47
C ALA A 45 -6.46 4.97 -17.36
N LEU A 46 -6.53 4.35 -16.18
CA LEU A 46 -6.17 2.94 -16.01
C LEU A 46 -7.16 2.03 -16.77
N LEU A 47 -6.62 0.98 -17.40
CA LEU A 47 -7.42 -0.10 -17.97
C LEU A 47 -8.19 -0.83 -16.86
N ARG A 48 -9.29 -1.52 -17.23
CA ARG A 48 -10.08 -2.32 -16.27
C ARG A 48 -9.24 -3.33 -15.50
N THR A 49 -8.28 -3.98 -16.17
CA THR A 49 -7.36 -4.95 -15.55
C THR A 49 -6.41 -4.29 -14.57
N GLN A 50 -5.92 -3.10 -14.87
CA GLN A 50 -5.07 -2.31 -13.97
C GLN A 50 -5.88 -1.83 -12.76
N CYS A 51 -7.11 -1.35 -12.96
CA CYS A 51 -8.02 -0.98 -11.86
C CYS A 51 -8.37 -2.19 -10.98
N ALA A 52 -8.60 -3.37 -11.57
CA ALA A 52 -8.83 -4.59 -10.79
C ALA A 52 -7.61 -4.94 -9.93
N TYR A 53 -6.40 -4.76 -10.47
CA TYR A 53 -5.16 -4.94 -9.71
C TYR A 53 -5.05 -3.95 -8.54
N VAL A 54 -5.30 -2.66 -8.77
CA VAL A 54 -5.35 -1.63 -7.71
C VAL A 54 -6.29 -2.04 -6.58
N LEU A 55 -7.52 -2.45 -6.91
CA LEU A 55 -8.51 -2.85 -5.91
C LEU A 55 -8.08 -4.10 -5.14
N ALA A 56 -7.48 -5.07 -5.84
CA ALA A 56 -7.04 -6.29 -5.22
C ALA A 56 -5.82 -6.06 -4.30
N THR A 57 -4.90 -5.17 -4.68
CA THR A 57 -3.81 -4.69 -3.82
C THR A 57 -4.38 -4.01 -2.58
N ALA A 58 -5.27 -3.02 -2.73
CA ALA A 58 -5.89 -2.34 -1.59
C ALA A 58 -6.60 -3.32 -0.65
N PHE A 59 -7.33 -4.30 -1.20
CA PHE A 59 -8.00 -5.32 -0.41
C PHE A 59 -7.02 -6.17 0.38
N HIS A 60 -5.94 -6.63 -0.25
CA HIS A 60 -4.94 -7.49 0.40
C HIS A 60 -4.22 -6.74 1.54
N GLU A 61 -3.68 -5.57 1.23
CA GLU A 61 -2.84 -4.79 2.14
C GLU A 61 -3.63 -4.22 3.33
N THR A 62 -4.93 -3.99 3.17
CA THR A 62 -5.79 -3.46 4.23
C THR A 62 -6.58 -4.54 4.98
N GLY A 63 -6.22 -5.83 4.82
CA GLY A 63 -6.94 -6.93 5.47
C GLY A 63 -8.41 -7.02 5.04
N GLY A 64 -8.75 -6.50 3.85
CA GLY A 64 -10.09 -6.43 3.31
C GLY A 64 -10.95 -5.28 3.85
N LEU A 65 -10.40 -4.34 4.62
CA LEU A 65 -11.14 -3.16 5.07
C LEU A 65 -11.44 -2.19 3.92
N MET A 66 -10.58 -2.17 2.89
CA MET A 66 -10.63 -1.19 1.79
C MET A 66 -10.57 0.25 2.30
N MET A 67 -9.80 0.51 3.36
CA MET A 67 -9.57 1.84 3.93
C MET A 67 -8.06 2.03 4.19
N PRO A 68 -7.54 3.27 4.18
CA PRO A 68 -6.15 3.54 4.56
C PRO A 68 -5.89 3.06 5.99
N VAL A 69 -4.85 2.24 6.19
CA VAL A 69 -4.48 1.73 7.52
C VAL A 69 -3.04 2.08 7.86
N ARG A 70 -2.76 2.13 9.17
CA ARG A 70 -1.39 2.09 9.68
C ARG A 70 -0.89 0.65 9.69
N GLU A 71 0.42 0.49 9.57
CA GLU A 71 1.09 -0.78 9.80
C GLU A 71 0.65 -1.37 11.14
N THR A 72 0.51 -2.69 11.20
CA THR A 72 -0.05 -3.42 12.36
C THR A 72 -1.54 -3.15 12.66
N PHE A 73 -2.26 -2.42 11.80
CA PHE A 73 -3.66 -1.97 12.04
C PHE A 73 -3.80 -1.09 13.29
N ALA A 74 -2.76 -0.36 13.64
CA ALA A 74 -2.76 0.52 14.80
C ALA A 74 -3.73 1.71 14.63
N THR A 75 -4.32 2.10 15.75
CA THR A 75 -5.21 3.28 15.85
C THR A 75 -4.44 4.58 16.03
N SER A 76 -3.19 4.52 16.49
CA SER A 76 -2.29 5.67 16.65
C SER A 76 -0.86 5.36 16.20
N ASP A 77 -0.08 6.40 16.00
CA ASP A 77 1.33 6.30 15.61
C ASP A 77 2.16 5.65 16.73
N ASP A 78 1.92 6.03 17.98
CA ASP A 78 2.58 5.43 19.16
C ASP A 78 2.29 3.93 19.27
N GLN A 79 1.04 3.52 18.99
CA GLN A 79 0.68 2.09 19.00
C GLN A 79 1.39 1.34 17.87
N ALA A 80 1.48 1.92 16.67
CA ALA A 80 2.22 1.32 15.56
C ALA A 80 3.70 1.09 15.94
N ILE A 81 4.34 2.13 16.50
CA ILE A 81 5.73 2.07 16.95
C ILE A 81 5.91 1.00 18.04
N ALA A 82 5.05 0.98 19.05
CA ALA A 82 5.12 0.01 20.14
C ALA A 82 4.95 -1.44 19.66
N CYS A 83 4.02 -1.69 18.74
CA CYS A 83 3.83 -3.00 18.12
C CYS A 83 5.07 -3.45 17.33
N LEU A 84 5.67 -2.55 16.54
CA LEU A 84 6.86 -2.82 15.74
C LEU A 84 8.10 -3.02 16.61
N ASP A 85 8.29 -2.22 17.66
CA ASP A 85 9.37 -2.41 18.62
C ASP A 85 9.24 -3.75 19.36
N SER A 86 8.03 -4.15 19.75
CA SER A 86 7.79 -5.46 20.36
C SER A 86 8.13 -6.60 19.40
N ALA A 87 7.76 -6.48 18.12
CA ALA A 87 8.08 -7.48 17.10
C ALA A 87 9.59 -7.59 16.83
N TRP A 88 10.27 -6.44 16.75
CA TRP A 88 11.71 -6.34 16.57
C TRP A 88 12.48 -6.97 17.75
N ALA A 89 12.13 -6.62 18.99
CA ALA A 89 12.75 -7.18 20.19
C ALA A 89 12.58 -8.70 20.30
N LYS A 90 11.50 -9.25 19.73
CA LYS A 90 11.22 -10.69 19.65
C LYS A 90 11.90 -11.38 18.45
N GLY A 91 12.68 -10.66 17.65
CA GLY A 91 13.35 -11.21 16.46
C GLY A 91 12.41 -11.58 15.31
N LYS A 92 11.17 -11.05 15.29
CA LYS A 92 10.16 -11.39 14.27
C LYS A 92 10.33 -10.64 12.94
N LEU A 93 11.31 -9.74 12.86
CA LEU A 93 11.58 -8.90 11.69
C LEU A 93 13.02 -9.10 11.16
N PRO A 94 13.45 -10.34 10.85
CA PRO A 94 14.85 -10.65 10.50
C PRO A 94 15.35 -9.97 9.21
N TRP A 95 14.45 -9.43 8.39
CA TRP A 95 14.78 -8.71 7.14
C TRP A 95 15.01 -7.21 7.34
N VAL A 96 14.62 -6.65 8.49
CA VAL A 96 14.91 -5.26 8.80
C VAL A 96 16.31 -5.19 9.41
N THR A 97 17.11 -4.20 9.03
CA THR A 97 18.46 -3.95 9.57
C THR A 97 18.51 -2.72 10.47
N SER A 98 17.62 -1.74 10.23
CA SER A 98 17.49 -0.52 11.01
C SER A 98 16.01 -0.17 11.21
N PRO A 99 15.56 0.20 12.42
CA PRO A 99 14.16 0.39 12.77
C PRO A 99 13.59 1.70 12.21
N TYR A 100 13.29 1.70 10.92
CA TYR A 100 12.80 2.86 10.16
C TYR A 100 11.53 3.50 10.74
N TRP A 101 10.72 2.75 11.50
CA TRP A 101 9.45 3.23 12.07
C TRP A 101 9.60 4.21 13.22
N ARG A 102 10.73 4.22 13.94
CA ARG A 102 10.87 5.02 15.18
C ARG A 102 10.84 6.52 14.93
N GLN A 103 11.22 6.96 13.73
CA GLN A 103 11.12 8.35 13.30
C GLN A 103 9.78 8.63 12.58
N GLY A 104 8.83 7.70 12.66
CA GLY A 104 7.51 7.84 12.06
C GLY A 104 7.42 7.31 10.62
N TRP A 105 8.40 6.60 10.08
CA TRP A 105 8.37 6.09 8.69
C TRP A 105 7.75 4.69 8.51
N PHE A 106 6.88 4.27 9.43
CA PHE A 106 6.12 3.02 9.29
C PHE A 106 5.04 3.11 8.20
N GLY A 107 4.49 1.95 7.83
CA GLY A 107 3.52 1.79 6.75
C GLY A 107 2.25 2.60 6.98
N ARG A 108 1.84 3.39 5.98
CA ARG A 108 0.55 4.08 5.95
C ARG A 108 -0.15 3.93 4.61
N GLY A 109 -1.48 3.97 4.64
CA GLY A 109 -2.32 3.98 3.44
C GLY A 109 -2.58 2.60 2.86
N TYR A 110 -3.24 2.56 1.70
CA TYR A 110 -3.56 1.30 1.03
C TYR A 110 -2.32 0.53 0.56
N SER A 111 -1.25 1.24 0.20
CA SER A 111 -0.02 0.65 -0.34
C SER A 111 1.05 0.39 0.73
N GLN A 112 0.75 0.63 2.02
CA GLN A 112 1.71 0.57 3.12
C GLN A 112 3.03 1.32 2.81
N LEU A 113 2.93 2.64 2.56
CA LEU A 113 4.08 3.50 2.30
C LEU A 113 5.02 3.53 3.52
N THR A 114 6.22 2.95 3.38
CA THR A 114 7.27 2.85 4.41
C THR A 114 8.54 3.58 3.98
N HIS A 115 9.44 3.87 4.92
CA HIS A 115 10.75 4.50 4.72
C HIS A 115 10.72 5.96 4.24
N GLU A 116 11.57 6.78 4.85
CA GLU A 116 11.71 8.20 4.56
C GLU A 116 11.88 8.55 3.07
N ASN A 117 12.73 7.80 2.35
CA ASN A 117 12.99 8.03 0.93
C ASN A 117 11.73 7.90 0.06
N ASN A 118 10.84 6.98 0.42
CA ASN A 118 9.58 6.82 -0.31
C ASN A 118 8.63 7.97 0.02
N TYR A 119 8.53 8.39 1.30
CA TYR A 119 7.76 9.57 1.67
C TYR A 119 8.25 10.83 0.95
N ARG A 120 9.58 11.03 0.84
CA ARG A 120 10.17 12.14 0.07
C ARG A 120 9.81 12.07 -1.40
N THR A 121 9.97 10.90 -2.02
CA THR A 121 9.66 10.69 -3.45
C THR A 121 8.19 10.99 -3.74
N VAL A 122 7.29 10.41 -2.95
CA VAL A 122 5.84 10.63 -3.09
C VAL A 122 5.47 12.09 -2.82
N SER A 123 6.12 12.73 -1.84
CA SER A 123 5.86 14.14 -1.54
C SER A 123 6.13 15.05 -2.73
N ILE A 124 7.27 14.82 -3.41
CA ILE A 124 7.66 15.55 -4.62
C ILE A 124 6.67 15.25 -5.75
N LYS A 125 6.36 13.97 -5.98
CA LYS A 125 5.49 13.53 -7.07
C LYS A 125 4.06 14.06 -6.95
N LEU A 126 3.53 14.18 -5.74
CA LEU A 126 2.18 14.69 -5.49
C LEU A 126 2.12 16.19 -5.21
N GLY A 127 3.26 16.84 -4.94
CA GLY A 127 3.28 18.22 -4.45
C GLY A 127 2.65 18.36 -3.05
N ILE A 128 2.68 17.29 -2.25
CA ILE A 128 2.09 17.24 -0.90
C ILE A 128 3.20 16.94 0.08
N ASP A 129 3.38 17.78 1.09
CA ASP A 129 4.37 17.52 2.12
C ASP A 129 3.92 16.36 3.04
N LEU A 130 4.44 15.16 2.77
CA LEU A 130 4.31 13.96 3.59
C LEU A 130 5.55 13.73 4.45
N VAL A 131 6.60 14.54 4.32
CA VAL A 131 7.82 14.41 5.11
C VAL A 131 7.60 15.03 6.47
N SER A 132 7.10 16.27 6.52
CA SER A 132 6.73 16.92 7.78
C SER A 132 5.36 16.48 8.30
N PHE A 133 4.50 15.94 7.43
CA PHE A 133 3.15 15.49 7.80
C PHE A 133 2.84 14.07 7.29
N PRO A 134 3.55 13.03 7.76
CA PRO A 134 3.39 11.66 7.26
C PRO A 134 1.98 11.09 7.48
N ALA A 135 1.24 11.56 8.49
CA ALA A 135 -0.14 11.17 8.73
C ALA A 135 -1.10 11.50 7.56
N LYS A 136 -0.76 12.46 6.70
CA LYS A 136 -1.53 12.75 5.48
C LYS A 136 -1.62 11.55 4.53
N ALA A 137 -0.69 10.59 4.60
CA ALA A 137 -0.77 9.34 3.84
C ALA A 137 -1.93 8.41 4.26
N LEU A 138 -2.66 8.75 5.34
CA LEU A 138 -3.90 8.07 5.75
C LEU A 138 -5.17 8.79 5.28
N ILE A 139 -5.06 10.00 4.73
CA ILE A 139 -6.20 10.71 4.15
C ILE A 139 -6.63 9.92 2.89
N PRO A 140 -7.88 9.46 2.76
CA PRO A 140 -8.31 8.56 1.69
C PRO A 140 -7.93 9.03 0.28
N GLU A 141 -8.11 10.32 -0.02
CA GLU A 141 -7.82 10.92 -1.32
C GLU A 141 -6.31 10.92 -1.63
N ILE A 142 -5.48 11.17 -0.62
CA ILE A 142 -4.02 11.15 -0.77
C ILE A 142 -3.55 9.70 -0.91
N ALA A 143 -4.03 8.81 -0.05
CA ALA A 143 -3.70 7.40 -0.08
C ALA A 143 -4.09 6.75 -1.43
N ALA A 144 -5.24 7.13 -2.00
CA ALA A 144 -5.71 6.66 -3.29
C ALA A 144 -4.77 7.10 -4.42
N LYS A 145 -4.36 8.38 -4.43
CA LYS A 145 -3.34 8.92 -5.34
C LYS A 145 -2.03 8.15 -5.23
N VAL A 146 -1.54 7.94 -4.00
CA VAL A 146 -0.30 7.20 -3.74
C VAL A 146 -0.37 5.78 -4.31
N LEU A 147 -1.47 5.05 -4.09
CA LEU A 147 -1.63 3.69 -4.62
C LEU A 147 -1.73 3.69 -6.15
N VAL A 148 -2.66 4.46 -6.72
CA VAL A 148 -2.96 4.45 -8.15
C VAL A 148 -1.77 4.94 -8.97
N MET A 149 -1.22 6.10 -8.61
CA MET A 149 -0.07 6.67 -9.32
C MET A 149 1.21 5.88 -9.04
N GLY A 150 1.39 5.41 -7.80
CA GLY A 150 2.54 4.58 -7.46
C GLY A 150 2.59 3.26 -8.24
N LEU A 151 1.45 2.61 -8.49
CA LEU A 151 1.37 1.42 -9.35
C LEU A 151 1.51 1.75 -10.84
N LYS A 152 0.94 2.89 -11.28
CA LYS A 152 1.04 3.36 -12.66
C LYS A 152 2.47 3.72 -13.05
N GLU A 153 3.12 4.56 -12.27
CA GLU A 153 4.44 5.11 -12.55
C GLU A 153 5.59 4.31 -11.92
N GLY A 154 5.29 3.35 -11.05
CA GLY A 154 6.31 2.53 -10.40
C GLY A 154 7.15 3.26 -9.38
N TRP A 155 6.51 3.99 -8.46
CA TRP A 155 7.22 4.73 -7.40
C TRP A 155 7.83 3.83 -6.33
N PHE A 156 7.38 2.57 -6.24
CA PHE A 156 7.83 1.63 -5.23
C PHE A 156 8.90 0.69 -5.83
N THR A 157 9.96 0.43 -5.07
CA THR A 157 11.12 -0.37 -5.50
C THR A 157 10.82 -1.85 -5.78
N VAL A 158 9.56 -2.28 -5.65
CA VAL A 158 9.04 -3.57 -6.11
C VAL A 158 8.19 -3.38 -7.37
N SER A 159 8.86 -2.96 -8.44
CA SER A 159 8.41 -2.87 -9.85
C SER A 159 7.34 -1.82 -10.19
N ALA A 160 7.65 -0.98 -11.17
CA ALA A 160 6.66 -0.43 -12.08
C ALA A 160 5.99 -1.59 -12.81
N ILE A 161 4.67 -1.77 -12.67
CA ILE A 161 3.97 -2.93 -13.25
C ILE A 161 3.23 -2.57 -14.53
N PHE A 162 2.82 -1.30 -14.71
CA PHE A 162 2.00 -0.90 -15.85
C PHE A 162 2.78 -0.36 -17.06
N HIS A 163 4.12 -0.26 -16.98
CA HIS A 163 4.98 0.22 -18.08
C HIS A 163 5.52 -0.90 -19.00
N ALA A 164 4.80 -2.02 -19.11
CA ALA A 164 5.12 -3.06 -20.09
C ALA A 164 4.24 -2.88 -21.34
N HIS A 165 4.67 -1.97 -22.22
CA HIS A 165 4.26 -1.93 -23.63
C HIS A 165 5.52 -1.81 -24.49
#